data_AF-A0A7C5GXW5-F1
#
_entry.id   AF-A0A7C5GXW5-F1
#
_cell.length_a   1.000
_cell.length_b   1.000
_cell.length_c   1.000
_cell.angle_alpha   90.00
_cell.angle_beta   90.00
_cell.angle_gamma   90.00
#
_symmetry.space_group_name_H-M   'P 1'
#
loop_
_entity.id
_entity.type
_entity.pdbx_description
1 polymer ?
#
loop_
_entity_poly.entity_id
_entity_poly.type
_entity_poly.pdbx_seq_one_letter_code
_entity_poly.pdbx_strand_id
1 'polypeptide(L)'
;DIVCIQPLRDPAVGPGAVRESWREVFATGNRVEIEILHQHWIEHSDMAVHVVKERLTIDGNVAQRPPPLVATNVYRREPAGWVLVLHHVSPPPPPPGMIPGMGPGAIRPPRP
;
A
#
# COMPACT_ATOMS: atom_id res chain seq x y z
N ASP A 1 -5.33 13.85 -14.00
CA ASP A 1 -6.17 12.73 -13.51
C ASP A 1 -5.35 11.94 -12.50
N ILE A 2 -5.95 11.50 -11.40
CA ILE A 2 -5.26 10.78 -10.31
C ILE A 2 -6.20 9.75 -9.70
N VAL A 3 -5.68 8.56 -9.38
CA VAL A 3 -6.44 7.49 -8.72
C VAL A 3 -5.73 7.08 -7.43
N CYS A 4 -6.50 6.89 -6.36
CA CYS A 4 -6.02 6.32 -5.11
C CYS A 4 -6.88 5.13 -4.72
N ILE A 5 -6.25 4.00 -4.40
CA ILE A 5 -6.92 2.80 -3.91
C ILE A 5 -6.31 2.47 -2.56
N GLN A 6 -7.08 2.73 -1.51
CA GLN A 6 -6.71 2.38 -0.12
C GLN A 6 -6.90 0.86 0.10
N PRO A 7 -6.24 0.26 1.10
CA PRO A 7 -6.35 -1.17 1.35
C PRO A 7 -7.81 -1.60 1.52
N LEU A 8 -8.24 -2.56 0.69
CA LEU A 8 -9.60 -3.15 0.73
C LEU A 8 -10.74 -2.15 0.48
N ARG A 9 -10.47 -1.04 -0.21
CA ARG A 9 -11.47 -0.02 -0.58
C ARG A 9 -11.63 0.07 -2.10
N ASP A 10 -12.78 0.60 -2.53
CA ASP A 10 -13.00 0.96 -3.93
C ASP A 10 -12.09 2.11 -4.38
N PRO A 11 -11.82 2.25 -5.70
CA PRO A 11 -10.99 3.33 -6.20
C PRO A 11 -11.59 4.72 -5.98
N ALA A 12 -10.80 5.63 -5.41
CA ALA A 12 -11.08 7.06 -5.39
C ALA A 12 -10.48 7.71 -6.65
N VAL A 13 -11.34 8.25 -7.52
CA VAL A 13 -10.95 8.81 -8.82
C VAL A 13 -11.08 10.33 -8.83
N GLY A 14 -10.00 11.00 -9.24
CA GLY A 14 -9.92 12.44 -9.35
C GLY A 14 -9.52 13.15 -8.04
N PRO A 15 -9.07 14.41 -8.11
CA PRO A 15 -8.45 15.09 -6.97
C PRO A 15 -9.35 15.24 -5.75
N GLY A 16 -10.66 15.44 -5.94
CA GLY A 16 -11.62 15.57 -4.84
C GLY A 16 -11.78 14.28 -4.05
N ALA A 17 -12.09 13.17 -4.73
CA ALA A 17 -12.25 11.86 -4.10
C ALA A 17 -10.94 11.38 -3.45
N VAL A 18 -9.80 11.61 -4.10
CA VAL A 18 -8.49 11.26 -3.52
C VAL A 18 -8.23 12.03 -2.22
N ARG A 19 -8.45 13.34 -2.19
CA ARG A 19 -8.29 14.12 -0.95
C ARG A 19 -9.22 13.64 0.16
N GLU A 20 -10.46 13.33 -0.18
CA GLU A 20 -11.43 12.82 0.78
C GLU A 20 -11.01 11.46 1.37
N SER A 21 -10.54 10.55 0.52
CA SER A 21 -10.00 9.26 0.96
C SER A 21 -8.84 9.42 1.93
N TRP A 22 -7.91 10.35 1.68
CA TRP A 22 -6.82 10.65 2.61
C TRP A 22 -7.29 11.35 3.89
N ARG A 23 -8.33 12.19 3.81
CA ARG A 23 -8.94 12.82 4.98
C ARG A 23 -9.48 11.79 5.96
N GLU A 24 -10.12 10.72 5.47
CA GLU A 24 -10.56 9.59 6.30
C GLU A 24 -9.38 8.90 7.01
N VAL A 25 -8.28 8.66 6.30
CA VAL A 25 -7.06 8.03 6.87
C VAL A 25 -6.48 8.90 8.00
N PHE A 26 -6.38 10.20 7.78
CA PHE A 26 -5.83 11.14 8.76
C PHE A 26 -6.80 11.51 9.90
N ALA A 27 -8.10 11.22 9.77
CA ALA A 27 -9.09 11.53 10.80
C ALA A 27 -8.86 10.78 12.12
N THR A 28 -8.06 9.70 12.12
CA THR A 28 -7.69 8.97 13.34
C THR A 28 -6.86 9.80 14.31
N GLY A 29 -6.11 10.80 13.82
CA GLY A 29 -5.24 11.64 14.64
C GLY A 29 -3.95 10.96 15.11
N ASN A 30 -3.72 9.70 14.75
CA ASN A 30 -2.53 8.96 15.17
C ASN A 30 -1.28 9.49 14.45
N ARG A 31 -0.15 9.51 15.15
CA ARG A 31 1.15 9.75 14.51
C ARG A 31 1.55 8.49 13.75
N VAL A 32 1.65 8.60 12.43
CA VAL A 32 2.11 7.49 11.58
C VAL A 32 3.51 7.78 11.05
N GLU A 33 4.45 6.90 11.37
CA GLU A 33 5.79 6.89 10.80
C GLU A 33 5.85 5.79 9.74
N ILE A 34 6.30 6.14 8.53
CA ILE A 34 6.33 5.22 7.39
C ILE A 34 7.78 4.97 6.99
N GLU A 35 8.20 3.71 7.05
CA GLU A 35 9.47 3.24 6.50
C GLU A 35 9.21 2.60 5.13
N ILE A 36 9.85 3.13 4.09
CA ILE A 36 9.68 2.67 2.71
C ILE A 36 10.81 1.72 2.34
N LEU A 37 10.45 0.51 1.95
CA LEU A 37 11.36 -0.48 1.39
C LEU A 37 11.05 -0.65 -0.09
N HIS A 38 11.92 -0.10 -0.94
CA HIS A 38 11.78 -0.23 -2.38
C HIS A 38 11.94 -1.70 -2.80
N GLN A 39 11.01 -2.24 -3.58
CA GLN A 39 11.05 -3.64 -4.03
C GLN A 39 11.41 -3.74 -5.50
N HIS A 40 10.81 -2.88 -6.33
CA HIS A 40 11.03 -2.88 -7.77
C HIS A 40 10.64 -1.54 -8.38
N TRP A 41 11.25 -1.20 -9.51
CA TRP A 41 10.81 -0.09 -10.34
C TRP A 41 10.93 -0.42 -11.82
N ILE A 42 10.01 0.16 -12.58
CA ILE A 42 10.00 0.14 -14.04
C ILE A 42 9.93 1.61 -14.46
N GLU A 43 10.88 2.09 -15.24
CA GLU A 43 10.82 3.41 -15.85
C GLU A 43 10.85 3.27 -17.37
N HIS A 44 9.92 3.93 -18.04
CA HIS A 44 9.86 3.98 -19.49
C HIS A 44 9.31 5.33 -19.96
N SER A 45 10.11 6.05 -20.75
CA SER A 45 9.75 7.34 -21.36
C SER A 45 9.34 8.41 -20.34
N ASP A 46 8.04 8.65 -20.20
CA ASP A 46 7.41 9.63 -19.32
C ASP A 46 6.64 8.96 -18.17
N MET A 47 6.82 7.66 -17.96
CA MET A 47 6.18 6.86 -16.92
C MET A 47 7.21 6.18 -16.03
N ALA A 48 6.95 6.18 -14.72
CA ALA A 48 7.67 5.36 -13.75
C ALA A 48 6.67 4.63 -12.84
N VAL A 49 6.90 3.35 -12.61
CA VAL A 49 6.10 2.50 -11.72
C VAL A 49 7.01 2.00 -10.61
N HIS A 50 6.71 2.36 -9.37
CA HIS A 50 7.44 1.93 -8.19
C HIS A 50 6.58 0.96 -7.39
N VAL A 51 7.13 -0.21 -7.09
CA VAL A 51 6.55 -1.18 -6.16
C VAL A 51 7.34 -1.11 -4.86
N VAL A 52 6.66 -0.78 -3.77
CA VAL A 52 7.29 -0.60 -2.45
C VAL A 52 6.55 -1.39 -1.38
N LYS A 53 7.26 -1.74 -0.31
CA LYS A 53 6.66 -2.15 0.95
C LYS A 53 6.68 -0.97 1.92
N GLU A 54 5.55 -0.73 2.56
CA GLU A 54 5.36 0.34 3.53
C GLU A 54 5.24 -0.28 4.92
N ARG A 55 6.21 0.00 5.79
CA ARG A 55 6.19 -0.42 7.19
C ARG A 55 5.71 0.73 8.04
N LEU A 56 4.54 0.58 8.64
CA LEU A 56 3.91 1.60 9.46
C LEU A 56 4.29 1.41 10.93
N THR A 57 4.64 2.49 11.62
CA THR A 57 4.67 2.58 13.08
C THR A 57 3.61 3.58 13.50
N ILE A 58 2.68 3.17 14.36
CA ILE A 58 1.58 3.99 14.84
C ILE A 58 1.89 4.42 16.27
N ASP A 59 1.86 5.72 16.53
CA ASP A 59 2.14 6.36 17.82
C ASP A 59 3.47 5.92 18.46
N GLY A 60 4.48 5.65 17.62
CA GLY A 60 5.80 5.18 18.06
C GLY A 60 5.82 3.76 18.61
N ASN A 61 4.71 3.01 18.55
CA ASN A 61 4.62 1.65 19.07
C ASN A 61 5.21 0.64 18.08
N VAL A 62 6.53 0.42 18.17
CA VAL A 62 7.26 -0.53 17.31
C VAL A 62 6.89 -1.99 17.60
N ALA A 63 6.48 -2.32 18.83
CA ALA A 63 6.15 -3.69 19.23
C ALA A 63 4.84 -4.20 18.60
N GLN A 64 3.95 -3.29 18.18
CA GLN A 64 2.63 -3.61 17.62
C GLN A 64 2.48 -3.10 16.18
N ARG A 65 3.56 -3.13 15.39
CA ARG A 65 3.46 -2.76 13.98
C ARG A 65 2.45 -3.66 13.25
N PRO A 66 1.51 -3.09 12.48
CA PRO A 66 0.67 -3.88 11.60
C PRO A 66 1.53 -4.58 10.53
N PRO A 67 1.01 -5.62 9.86
CA PRO A 67 1.66 -6.20 8.69
C PRO A 67 1.98 -5.10 7.66
N PRO A 68 3.15 -5.18 6.98
CA PRO A 68 3.53 -4.16 6.00
C PRO A 68 2.56 -4.14 4.83
N LEU A 69 2.26 -2.95 4.34
CA LEU A 69 1.46 -2.80 3.13
C LEU A 69 2.35 -2.91 1.89
N VAL A 70 1.75 -3.30 0.76
CA VAL A 70 2.42 -3.26 -0.55
C VAL A 70 1.74 -2.18 -1.37
N ALA A 71 2.53 -1.20 -1.82
CA ALA A 71 2.04 -0.09 -2.64
C ALA A 71 2.65 -0.13 -4.05
N THR A 72 1.81 0.16 -5.03
CA THR A 72 2.20 0.45 -6.42
C THR A 72 1.94 1.92 -6.69
N ASN A 73 3.01 2.67 -6.96
CA ASN A 73 2.97 4.10 -7.26
C ASN A 73 3.33 4.31 -8.73
N VAL A 74 2.43 4.94 -9.49
CA VAL A 74 2.68 5.31 -10.88
C VAL A 74 2.86 6.80 -10.97
N TYR A 75 3.96 7.23 -11.60
CA TYR A 75 4.32 8.61 -11.80
C TYR A 75 4.36 8.94 -13.28
N ARG A 76 3.92 10.14 -13.63
CA ARG A 76 4.04 10.74 -14.95
C ARG A 76 5.04 11.88 -14.96
N ARG A 77 5.88 11.96 -15.98
CA ARG A 77 6.77 13.09 -16.20
C ARG A 77 5.98 14.23 -16.83
N GLU A 78 5.91 15.34 -16.11
CA GLU A 78 5.38 16.62 -16.57
C GLU A 78 6.55 17.60 -16.76
N PRO A 79 6.36 18.76 -17.42
CA PRO A 79 7.42 19.76 -17.57
C PRO A 79 8.02 20.24 -16.24
N ALA A 80 7.22 20.25 -15.17
CA ALA A 80 7.63 20.64 -13.83
C ALA A 80 8.25 19.50 -13.00
N GLY A 81 8.33 18.28 -13.55
CA GLY A 81 8.86 17.10 -12.87
C GLY A 81 7.86 15.94 -12.81
N TRP A 82 8.14 14.96 -11.96
CA TRP A 82 7.30 13.78 -11.80
C TRP A 82 6.08 14.08 -10.93
N VAL A 83 4.90 13.68 -11.40
CA VAL A 83 3.64 13.76 -10.63
C VAL A 83 3.07 12.37 -10.42
N LEU A 84 2.53 12.11 -9.24
CA LEU A 84 1.84 10.85 -8.93
C LEU A 84 0.48 10.82 -9.65
N VAL A 85 0.22 9.77 -10.42
CA VAL A 85 -1.04 9.56 -11.15
C VAL A 85 -1.83 8.35 -10.64
N LEU A 86 -1.18 7.40 -9.97
CA LEU A 86 -1.85 6.30 -9.28
C LEU A 86 -1.10 5.91 -8.01
N HIS A 87 -1.85 5.72 -6.92
CA HIS A 87 -1.38 5.07 -5.69
C HIS A 87 -2.35 3.94 -5.35
N HIS A 88 -1.89 2.70 -5.37
CA HIS A 88 -2.68 1.55 -4.96
C HIS A 88 -1.96 0.81 -3.86
N VAL A 89 -2.63 0.67 -2.72
CA VAL A 89 -2.12 -0.04 -1.56
C VAL A 89 -2.95 -1.28 -1.29
N SER A 90 -2.26 -2.37 -0.99
CA SER A 90 -2.88 -3.66 -0.69
C SER A 90 -2.27 -4.28 0.57
N PRO A 91 -3.02 -5.12 1.30
CA PRO A 91 -2.43 -5.98 2.33
C PRO A 91 -1.32 -6.86 1.73
N PRO A 92 -0.34 -7.29 2.55
CA PRO A 92 0.65 -8.24 2.08
C PRO A 92 -0.03 -9.58 1.76
N PRO A 93 0.59 -10.45 0.93
CA PRO A 93 0.11 -11.81 0.77
C PRO A 93 0.00 -12.49 2.14
N PRO A 94 -0.97 -13.40 2.32
CA PRO A 94 -1.11 -14.14 3.57
C PRO A 94 0.18 -14.94 3.84
N PRO A 95 0.48 -15.24 5.13
CA PRO A 95 1.64 -16.03 5.48
C PRO A 95 1.66 -17.37 4.71
N PRO A 96 2.86 -17.91 4.39
CA PRO A 96 2.97 -19.22 3.79
C PRO A 96 2.19 -20.27 4.58
N GLY A 97 1.36 -21.05 3.90
CA GLY A 97 0.52 -22.10 4.52
C GLY A 97 -0.84 -21.62 5.04
N MET A 98 -1.15 -20.32 4.99
CA MET A 98 -2.50 -19.83 5.26
C MET A 98 -3.38 -20.03 4.01
N ILE A 99 -4.42 -20.87 4.14
CA ILE A 99 -5.44 -21.07 3.11
C ILE A 99 -6.58 -20.08 3.37
N PRO A 100 -6.93 -19.19 2.42
CA PRO A 100 -8.07 -18.27 2.58
C PRO A 100 -9.36 -19.04 2.90
N GLY A 101 -10.06 -18.64 3.97
CA GLY A 101 -11.29 -19.30 4.42
C GLY A 101 -11.09 -20.45 5.42
N MET A 102 -9.85 -20.84 5.73
CA MET A 102 -9.54 -21.81 6.79
C MET A 102 -9.00 -21.06 8.02
N GLY A 103 -9.67 -21.19 9.16
CA GLY A 103 -9.27 -20.52 10.40
C GLY A 103 -7.84 -20.88 10.84
N PRO A 104 -7.22 -20.06 11.72
CA PRO A 104 -5.85 -20.29 12.18
C PRO A 104 -5.79 -21.60 12.98
N GLY A 105 -5.24 -22.66 12.38
CA GLY A 105 -5.12 -23.97 13.03
C GLY A 105 -4.92 -25.16 12.09
N ALA A 106 -5.26 -25.05 10.81
CA ALA A 106 -5.10 -26.15 9.86
C ALA A 106 -3.74 -26.08 9.12
N ILE A 107 -2.63 -26.23 9.86
CA ILE A 107 -1.35 -26.56 9.23
C ILE A 107 -1.47 -27.99 8.73
N ARG A 108 -1.57 -28.19 7.41
CA ARG A 108 -1.54 -29.54 6.83
C ARG A 108 -0.13 -30.11 7.00
N PRO A 109 0.05 -31.34 7.53
CA PRO A 109 1.37 -31.96 7.53
C PRO A 109 1.85 -32.20 6.09
N PRO A 110 3.17 -32.22 5.85
CA PRO A 110 3.69 -32.57 4.54
C PRO A 110 3.27 -34.00 4.18
N ARG A 111 2.83 -34.21 2.95
CA ARG A 111 2.60 -35.58 2.41
C ARG A 111 3.94 -36.19 1.98
N PRO A 112 4.06 -37.53 2.06
CA PRO A 112 5.32 -38.27 1.91
C PRO A 112 5.97 -38.11 0.54
#